data_AF-F3AD25-F1
#
_entry.id   AF-F3AD25-F1
#
_cell.length_a   1.000
_cell.length_b   1.000
_cell.length_c   1.000
_cell.angle_alpha   90.00
_cell.angle_beta   90.00
_cell.angle_gamma   90.00
#
_symmetry.space_group_name_H-M   'P 1'
#
loop_
_entity.id
_entity.type
_entity.pdbx_description
1 polymer ?
#
loop_
_entity_poly.entity_id
_entity_poly.type
_entity_poly.pdbx_seq_one_letter_code
_entity_poly.pdbx_strand_id
1 'polypeptide(L)' 'MKIIVNKIKCKKCGDVIESKSVHDFKFCKCGAVAVDGGQDYLKRCGNREDWEELSEVER' A
#
# COMPACT_ATOMS: atom_id res chain seq x y z
N MET A 1 10.51 4.93 14.75
CA MET A 1 9.42 4.93 13.75
C MET A 1 9.86 4.20 12.49
N LYS A 2 9.66 2.88 12.51
CA LYS A 2 10.03 1.95 11.43
C LYS A 2 8.76 1.41 10.82
N ILE A 3 8.64 1.45 9.50
CA ILE A 3 7.50 0.82 8.82
C ILE A 3 7.76 -0.69 8.80
N ILE A 4 6.94 -1.45 9.52
CA ILE A 4 7.03 -2.92 9.57
C ILE A 4 6.35 -3.49 8.33
N VAL A 5 5.12 -3.03 8.06
CA VAL A 5 4.30 -3.52 6.96
C VAL A 5 3.71 -2.34 6.21
N ASN A 6 3.91 -2.31 4.90
CA ASN A 6 3.30 -1.32 4.03
C ASN A 6 2.26 -2.00 3.14
N LYS A 7 1.03 -2.10 3.65
CA LYS A 7 -0.06 -2.84 3.02
C LYS A 7 -1.32 -1.99 2.91
N ILE A 8 -2.01 -2.13 1.78
CA ILE A 8 -3.35 -1.58 1.58
C ILE A 8 -4.26 -2.59 0.89
N LYS A 9 -5.56 -2.44 1.12
CA LYS A 9 -6.59 -3.23 0.45
C LYS A 9 -7.41 -2.35 -0.47
N CYS A 10 -7.51 -2.72 -1.74
CA CYS A 10 -8.39 -2.07 -2.69
C CYS A 10 -9.85 -2.39 -2.37
N LYS A 11 -10.68 -1.36 -2.19
CA LYS A 11 -12.13 -1.48 -2.00
C LYS A 11 -12.88 -1.74 -3.30
N LYS A 12 -12.31 -1.36 -4.46
CA LYS A 12 -12.94 -1.59 -5.77
C LYS A 12 -12.91 -3.05 -6.22
N CYS A 13 -11.77 -3.71 -6.11
CA CYS A 13 -11.62 -5.10 -6.54
C CYS A 13 -11.39 -6.08 -5.38
N GLY A 14 -11.23 -5.60 -4.15
CA GLY A 14 -10.94 -6.43 -2.97
C GLY A 14 -9.48 -6.86 -2.84
N ASP A 15 -8.62 -6.50 -3.78
CA ASP A 15 -7.23 -6.96 -3.88
C ASP A 15 -6.34 -6.32 -2.79
N VAL A 16 -5.49 -7.13 -2.15
CA VAL A 16 -4.60 -6.68 -1.08
C VAL A 16 -3.18 -6.61 -1.63
N ILE A 17 -2.60 -5.41 -1.60
CA ILE A 17 -1.26 -5.15 -2.11
C ILE A 17 -0.34 -4.71 -0.97
N GLU A 18 0.88 -5.21 -0.99
CA GLU A 18 1.90 -4.96 0.00
C GLU A 18 3.22 -4.59 -0.70
N SER A 19 3.83 -3.49 -0.28
CA SER A 19 5.14 -3.05 -0.72
C SER A 19 6.18 -3.47 0.31
N LYS A 20 7.12 -4.35 -0.09
CA LYS A 20 8.18 -4.84 0.80
C LYS A 20 9.49 -4.05 0.69
N SER A 21 9.67 -3.26 -0.36
CA SER A 21 10.91 -2.53 -0.64
C SER A 21 10.63 -1.19 -1.31
N VAL A 22 11.57 -0.24 -1.23
CA VAL A 22 11.40 1.15 -1.72
C VAL A 22 11.11 1.22 -3.23
N HIS A 23 11.54 0.20 -3.97
CA HIS A 23 11.28 0.05 -5.41
C HIS A 23 10.24 -1.04 -5.71
N ASP A 24 9.48 -1.48 -4.70
CA ASP A 24 8.43 -2.48 -4.85
C ASP A 24 7.08 -1.78 -5.06
N PHE A 25 6.94 -1.23 -6.27
CA PHE A 25 5.72 -0.57 -6.72
C PHE A 25 4.69 -1.63 -7.09
N LYS A 26 3.60 -1.75 -6.30
CA LYS A 26 2.55 -2.76 -6.51
C LYS A 26 1.23 -2.08 -6.80
N PHE A 27 0.56 -2.52 -7.85
CA PHE A 27 -0.80 -2.08 -8.20
C PHE A 27 -1.82 -3.16 -7.84
N CYS A 28 -3.05 -2.76 -7.50
CA CYS A 28 -4.17 -3.69 -7.46
C CYS A 28 -4.35 -4.32 -8.84
N LYS A 29 -4.98 -5.50 -8.87
CA LYS A 29 -5.45 -6.13 -10.12
C LYS A 29 -6.29 -5.21 -11.02
N CYS A 30 -6.96 -4.22 -10.42
CA CYS A 30 -7.81 -3.25 -11.10
C CYS A 30 -7.10 -2.01 -11.66
N GLY A 31 -5.83 -1.78 -11.30
CA GLY A 31 -5.12 -0.53 -11.56
C GLY A 31 -5.66 0.72 -10.83
N ALA A 32 -6.73 0.63 -10.04
CA ALA A 32 -7.32 1.79 -9.34
C ALA A 32 -6.46 2.33 -8.18
N VAL A 33 -5.71 1.46 -7.50
CA VAL A 33 -4.87 1.81 -6.35
C VAL A 33 -3.51 1.15 -6.42
N ALA A 34 -2.51 1.79 -5.83
CA ALA A 34 -1.14 1.28 -5.78
C ALA A 34 -0.44 1.64 -4.47
N VAL A 35 0.57 0.84 -4.13
CA VAL A 35 1.41 0.99 -2.94
C VAL A 35 2.88 0.99 -3.31
N ASP A 36 3.65 1.88 -2.69
CA ASP A 36 5.07 2.05 -2.94
C ASP A 36 5.78 2.58 -1.67
N GLY A 37 7.12 2.52 -1.66
CA GLY A 37 7.96 3.06 -0.60
C GLY A 37 8.44 2.06 0.46
N GLY A 38 8.02 0.80 0.39
CA GLY A 38 8.55 -0.28 1.24
C GLY A 38 8.52 0.07 2.73
N GLN A 39 9.70 0.02 3.36
CA GLN A 39 9.88 0.32 4.79
C GLN A 39 10.45 1.73 5.06
N ASP A 40 10.75 2.51 4.03
CA ASP A 40 11.28 3.88 4.15
C ASP A 40 10.17 4.90 4.27
N TYR A 41 9.13 4.79 3.43
CA TYR A 41 7.99 5.72 3.43
C TYR A 41 6.70 5.06 2.94
N LEU A 42 5.56 5.62 3.35
CA LEU A 42 4.24 5.18 2.88
C LEU A 42 3.83 6.04 1.68
N LYS A 43 3.80 5.44 0.49
CA LYS A 43 3.24 6.07 -0.71
C LYS A 43 2.03 5.30 -1.20
N ARG A 44 0.97 6.05 -1.52
CA ARG A 44 -0.34 5.54 -1.95
C ARG A 44 -0.69 6.23 -3.25
N CYS A 45 -1.02 5.45 -4.27
CA CYS A 45 -1.51 5.98 -5.54
C CYS A 45 -2.99 5.59 -5.69
N GLY A 46 -3.83 6.51 -6.17
CA GLY A 46 -5.28 6.31 -6.32
C GLY A 46 -6.10 7.11 -5.30
N ASN A 47 -7.43 6.98 -5.39
CA ASN A 47 -8.35 7.72 -4.51
C ASN A 47 -8.36 7.14 -3.11
N ARG A 48 -8.36 7.98 -2.07
CA ARG A 48 -8.39 7.55 -0.66
C ARG A 48 -9.60 6.70 -0.29
N GLU A 49 -10.71 6.86 -1.02
CA GLU A 49 -11.94 6.11 -0.81
C GLU A 49 -11.88 4.70 -1.43
N ASP A 50 -10.99 4.50 -2.41
CA ASP A 50 -10.84 3.24 -3.15
C ASP A 50 -9.90 2.25 -2.45
N TRP A 51 -9.28 2.61 -1.32
CA TRP A 51 -8.41 1.73 -0.55
C TRP A 51 -8.60 1.86 0.97
N GLU A 52 -8.18 0.82 1.67
CA GLU A 52 -8.15 0.71 3.13
C GLU A 52 -6.71 0.55 3.60
N GLU A 53 -6.33 1.31 4.62
CA GLU A 53 -4.98 1.30 5.18
C GLU A 53 -4.79 0.11 6.12
N LEU A 54 -3.77 -0.71 5.84
CA LEU A 54 -3.39 -1.89 6.63
C LEU A 54 -1.90 -1.87 6.97
N SER A 55 -1.27 -0.69 6.98
CA SER A 55 0.15 -0.55 7.28
C SER A 55 0.42 -0.59 8.78
N GLU A 56 1.48 -1.30 9.17
CA GLU A 56 1.97 -1.38 10.55
C GLU A 56 3.26 -0.60 10.68
N VAL A 57 3.32 0.27 11.70
CA VAL A 57 4.51 1.06 12.05
C VAL A 57 4.89 0.79 13.50
N GLU A 58 6.15 0.45 13.72
CA GLU A 58 6.75 0.27 15.04
C GLU A 58 7.30 1.60 15.54
N ARG A 59 7.00 1.93 16.80
CA ARG A 59 7.29 3.25 17.38
C ARG A 59 8.74 3.33 17.85
#